data_AF-A0A7C0WIB2-F1
#
_entry.id   AF-A0A7C0WIB2-F1
#
_cell.length_a   1.000
_cell.length_b   1.000
_cell.length_c   1.000
_cell.angle_alpha   90.00
_cell.angle_beta   90.00
_cell.angle_gamma   90.00
#
_symmetry.space_group_name_H-M   'P 1'
#
loop_
_entity.id
_entity.type
_entity.pdbx_description
1 polymer ?
#
loop_
_entity_poly.entity_id
_entity_poly.type
_entity_poly.pdbx_seq_one_letter_code
_entity_poly.pdbx_strand_id
1 'polypeptide(L)'
;IREATFCCGGGGGLLTDDLLELRIKGAQPRMRAMQQVAQDHGVTHIAAICAICKTQFAKVMPEYGFEMDDVVSVHQMVSNAILLDGQNTGGEEDDEDGEDGAERAVSGG
;
A
#
# COMPACT_ATOMS: atom_id res chain seq x y z
N ILE A 1 5.24 -24.28 7.93
CA ILE A 1 4.59 -23.96 6.63
C ILE A 1 3.14 -23.43 6.77
N ARG A 2 2.52 -23.36 7.97
CA ARG A 2 1.16 -22.79 8.10
C ARG A 2 1.08 -21.31 8.51
N GLU A 3 2.20 -20.69 8.89
CA GLU A 3 2.25 -19.33 9.47
C GLU A 3 2.94 -18.28 8.56
N ALA A 4 3.22 -18.61 7.29
CA ALA A 4 3.96 -17.71 6.40
C ALA A 4 3.07 -16.74 5.60
N THR A 5 1.76 -17.00 5.54
CA THR A 5 0.84 -16.32 4.61
C THR A 5 -0.38 -15.76 5.36
N PHE A 6 -0.15 -14.76 6.21
CA PHE A 6 -1.24 -13.98 6.80
C PHE A 6 -1.84 -12.99 5.79
N CYS A 7 -3.14 -12.75 5.89
CA CYS A 7 -3.84 -11.70 5.14
C CYS A 7 -3.32 -10.30 5.51
N CYS A 8 -3.53 -9.30 4.66
CA CYS A 8 -3.25 -7.88 4.96
C CYS A 8 -4.16 -7.28 6.04
N GLY A 9 -5.32 -7.91 6.31
CA GLY A 9 -6.29 -7.46 7.29
C GLY A 9 -7.31 -6.42 6.79
N GLY A 10 -7.28 -6.04 5.51
CA GLY A 10 -8.20 -5.03 4.93
C GLY A 10 -9.43 -5.60 4.20
N GLY A 11 -9.49 -6.90 3.95
CA GLY A 11 -10.63 -7.54 3.28
C GLY A 11 -11.91 -7.57 4.13
N GLY A 12 -13.03 -8.01 3.55
CA GLY A 12 -14.29 -8.22 4.30
C GLY A 12 -15.07 -6.95 4.63
N GLY A 13 -14.83 -5.85 3.92
CA GLY A 13 -15.52 -4.57 4.15
C GLY A 13 -14.89 -3.71 5.26
N LEU A 14 -13.63 -3.96 5.61
CA LEU A 14 -12.94 -3.29 6.72
C LEU A 14 -12.20 -2.01 6.31
N LEU A 15 -12.16 -1.66 5.02
CA LEU A 15 -11.46 -0.51 4.43
C LEU A 15 -12.17 0.86 4.67
N THR A 16 -12.70 1.07 5.88
CA THR A 16 -13.17 2.39 6.33
C THR A 16 -12.19 2.95 7.36
N ASP A 17 -12.12 4.27 7.46
CA ASP A 17 -11.24 4.95 8.42
C ASP A 17 -11.75 4.85 9.86
N ASP A 18 -13.07 4.66 10.04
CA ASP A 18 -13.68 4.35 11.36
C ASP A 18 -13.12 3.06 11.98
N LEU A 19 -12.53 2.19 11.16
CA LEU A 19 -11.98 0.89 11.57
C LEU A 19 -10.45 0.86 11.51
N LEU A 20 -9.77 2.01 11.47
CA LEU A 20 -8.30 2.07 11.36
C LEU A 20 -7.59 1.30 12.48
N GLU A 21 -8.05 1.40 13.74
CA GLU A 21 -7.47 0.64 14.85
C GLU A 21 -7.55 -0.89 14.62
N LEU A 22 -8.67 -1.36 14.07
CA LEU A 22 -8.85 -2.77 13.73
C LEU A 22 -7.95 -3.18 12.56
N ARG A 23 -7.81 -2.31 11.55
CA ARG A 23 -6.93 -2.50 10.39
C ARG A 23 -5.47 -2.64 10.83
N ILE A 24 -5.01 -1.80 11.76
CA ILE A 24 -3.64 -1.85 12.32
C ILE A 24 -3.40 -3.19 13.04
N LYS A 25 -4.36 -3.62 13.88
CA LYS A 25 -4.29 -4.91 14.59
C LYS A 25 -4.30 -6.10 13.61
N GLY A 26 -5.12 -6.03 12.57
CA GLY A 26 -5.23 -7.07 11.54
C GLY A 26 -3.97 -7.23 10.68
N ALA A 27 -3.27 -6.14 10.41
CA ALA A 27 -2.04 -6.13 9.61
C ALA A 27 -0.77 -6.51 10.40
N GLN A 28 -0.84 -6.47 11.74
CA GLN A 28 0.28 -6.69 12.66
C GLN A 28 1.21 -7.87 12.32
N PRO A 29 0.73 -9.10 12.00
CA PRO A 29 1.64 -10.20 11.67
C PRO A 29 2.48 -9.93 10.40
N ARG A 30 1.94 -9.22 9.41
CA ARG A 30 2.65 -8.84 8.18
C ARG A 30 3.58 -7.65 8.40
N MET A 31 3.17 -6.68 9.19
CA MET A 31 3.99 -5.48 9.46
C MET A 31 5.21 -5.79 10.34
N ARG A 32 5.08 -6.67 11.33
CA ARG A 32 6.26 -7.13 12.10
C ARG A 32 7.22 -7.92 11.23
N ALA A 33 6.70 -8.75 10.31
CA ALA A 33 7.54 -9.44 9.34
C ALA A 33 8.26 -8.44 8.42
N MET A 34 7.59 -7.37 7.98
CA MET A 34 8.20 -6.29 7.21
C MET A 34 9.35 -5.60 7.97
N GLN A 35 9.14 -5.21 9.23
CA GLN A 35 10.19 -4.63 10.08
C GLN A 35 11.42 -5.55 10.20
N GLN A 36 11.17 -6.84 10.42
CA GLN A 36 12.24 -7.83 10.51
C GLN A 36 13.04 -7.92 9.19
N VAL A 37 12.37 -8.08 8.04
CA VAL A 37 13.09 -8.21 6.76
C VAL A 37 13.69 -6.89 6.27
N ALA A 38 13.14 -5.75 6.68
CA ALA A 38 13.75 -4.45 6.45
C ALA A 38 15.09 -4.35 7.20
N GLN A 39 15.12 -4.76 8.48
CA GLN A 39 16.34 -4.75 9.30
C GLN A 39 17.36 -5.82 8.86
N ASP A 40 16.92 -7.06 8.65
CA ASP A 40 17.81 -8.21 8.39
C ASP A 40 18.31 -8.26 6.94
N HIS A 41 17.53 -7.73 6.00
CA HIS A 41 17.78 -7.90 4.56
C HIS A 41 17.71 -6.60 3.75
N GLY A 42 17.40 -5.45 4.37
CA GLY A 42 17.30 -4.17 3.65
C GLY A 42 16.13 -4.12 2.67
N VAL A 43 15.06 -4.89 2.91
CA VAL A 43 13.83 -4.80 2.10
C VAL A 43 13.21 -3.43 2.28
N THR A 44 13.00 -2.72 1.18
CA THR A 44 12.47 -1.36 1.17
C THR A 44 10.97 -1.29 0.87
N HIS A 45 10.44 -2.22 0.06
CA HIS A 45 9.05 -2.15 -0.39
C HIS A 45 8.31 -3.47 -0.24
N ILE A 46 6.99 -3.40 -0.01
CA ILE A 46 6.05 -4.51 -0.19
C ILE A 46 5.45 -4.42 -1.59
N ALA A 47 5.62 -5.48 -2.39
CA ALA A 47 4.90 -5.62 -3.65
C ALA A 47 3.52 -6.26 -3.42
N ALA A 48 2.45 -5.51 -3.68
CA ALA A 48 1.07 -5.93 -3.55
C ALA A 48 0.42 -6.20 -4.91
N ILE A 49 -0.04 -7.44 -5.14
CA ILE A 49 -0.81 -7.79 -6.35
C ILE A 49 -2.29 -7.41 -6.24
N CYS A 50 -2.79 -7.24 -5.00
CA CYS A 50 -4.18 -6.96 -4.70
C CYS A 50 -4.36 -5.48 -4.35
N ALA A 51 -5.32 -4.81 -4.99
CA ALA A 51 -5.63 -3.41 -4.71
C ALA A 51 -5.98 -3.16 -3.23
N ILE A 52 -6.77 -4.05 -2.62
CA ILE A 52 -7.10 -3.99 -1.18
C ILE A 52 -5.84 -4.11 -0.31
N CYS A 53 -4.85 -4.91 -0.72
CA CYS A 53 -3.60 -5.00 0.02
C CYS A 53 -2.78 -3.70 -0.09
N LYS A 54 -2.71 -3.08 -1.28
CA LYS A 54 -2.04 -1.78 -1.46
C LYS A 54 -2.68 -0.73 -0.55
N THR A 55 -4.01 -0.55 -0.66
CA THR A 55 -4.73 0.48 0.12
C THR A 55 -4.69 0.21 1.63
N GLN A 56 -4.75 -1.06 2.05
CA GLN A 56 -4.63 -1.43 3.45
C GLN A 56 -3.25 -1.09 4.01
N PHE A 57 -2.18 -1.49 3.32
CA PHE A 57 -0.83 -1.25 3.83
C PHE A 57 -0.45 0.23 3.75
N ALA A 58 -0.84 0.96 2.71
CA ALA A 58 -0.52 2.38 2.57
C ALA A 58 -0.98 3.19 3.79
N LYS A 59 -2.20 2.93 4.31
CA LYS A 59 -2.72 3.61 5.50
C LYS A 59 -2.23 3.02 6.84
N VAL A 60 -1.65 1.82 6.87
CA VAL A 60 -1.21 1.16 8.11
C VAL A 60 0.31 1.26 8.34
N MET A 61 1.10 1.32 7.26
CA MET A 61 2.56 1.43 7.29
C MET A 61 3.12 2.54 8.19
N PRO A 62 2.54 3.76 8.22
CA PRO A 62 3.01 4.83 9.09
C PRO A 62 3.08 4.47 10.58
N GLU A 63 2.13 3.66 11.07
CA GLU A 63 2.10 3.19 12.48
C GLU A 63 3.28 2.26 12.82
N TYR A 64 4.00 1.77 11.82
CA TYR A 64 5.14 0.88 11.96
C TYR A 64 6.47 1.53 11.53
N GLY A 65 6.47 2.83 11.23
CA GLY A 65 7.66 3.60 10.87
C GLY A 65 8.07 3.46 9.40
N PHE A 66 7.11 3.19 8.51
CA PHE A 66 7.30 3.14 7.07
C PHE A 66 6.48 4.24 6.40
N GLU A 67 6.90 4.67 5.22
CA GLU A 67 6.15 5.64 4.43
C GLU A 67 4.97 4.96 3.73
N MET A 68 3.97 5.75 3.32
CA MET A 68 2.75 5.20 2.70
C MET A 68 3.03 4.55 1.33
N ASP A 69 4.05 5.03 0.63
CA ASP A 69 4.51 4.60 -0.70
C ASP A 69 5.50 3.42 -0.65
N ASP A 70 5.91 2.99 0.54
CA ASP A 70 6.68 1.74 0.73
C ASP A 70 5.86 0.48 0.33
N VAL A 71 4.57 0.62 -0.03
CA VAL A 71 3.79 -0.41 -0.73
C VAL A 71 3.55 -0.05 -2.20
N VAL A 72 4.04 -0.92 -3.08
CA VAL A 72 3.93 -0.76 -4.54
C VAL A 72 3.00 -1.82 -5.14
N SER A 73 2.32 -1.48 -6.24
CA SER A 73 1.53 -2.47 -6.99
C SER A 73 2.45 -3.34 -7.84
N VAL A 74 2.24 -4.66 -7.84
CA VAL A 74 2.96 -5.56 -8.77
C VAL A 74 2.70 -5.17 -10.22
N HIS A 75 1.49 -4.69 -10.54
CA HIS A 75 1.18 -4.22 -11.88
C HIS A 75 2.04 -3.01 -12.26
N GLN A 76 2.23 -2.05 -11.34
CA GLN A 76 3.10 -0.88 -11.55
C GLN A 76 4.55 -1.29 -11.76
N MET A 77 5.08 -2.19 -10.92
CA MET A 77 6.45 -2.70 -11.07
C MET A 77 6.68 -3.37 -12.42
N VAL A 78 5.72 -4.19 -12.86
CA VAL A 78 5.80 -4.85 -14.17
C VAL A 78 5.70 -3.81 -15.29
N SER A 79 4.76 -2.88 -15.23
CA SER A 79 4.63 -1.80 -16.22
C SER A 79 5.93 -1.00 -16.38
N ASN A 80 6.55 -0.60 -15.27
CA ASN A 80 7.79 0.16 -15.26
C ASN A 80 8.99 -0.65 -15.78
N ALA A 81 8.94 -1.98 -15.69
CA ALA A 81 10.00 -2.87 -16.16
C ALA A 81 9.87 -3.25 -17.66
N ILE A 82 8.73 -2.95 -18.30
CA ILE A 82 8.53 -3.30 -19.71
C ILE A 82 9.30 -2.33 -20.62
N LEU A 83 10.25 -2.87 -21.37
CA LEU A 83 10.95 -2.17 -22.46
C LEU A 83 10.25 -2.48 -23.80
N LEU A 84 9.69 -1.46 -24.44
CA LEU A 84 9.08 -1.53 -25.78
C LEU A 84 9.91 -0.70 -26.76
N ASP A 85 10.00 -1.18 -27.99
CA ASP A 85 10.67 -0.46 -29.06
C ASP A 85 9.97 0.88 -29.34
N GLY A 86 10.73 1.98 -29.31
CA GLY A 86 10.23 3.33 -29.55
C GLY A 86 9.75 4.09 -28.31
N GLN A 87 9.86 3.52 -27.10
CA GLN A 87 9.67 4.26 -25.86
C GLN A 87 10.76 5.32 -25.67
N ASN A 88 10.37 6.57 -25.43
CA ASN A 88 11.29 7.59 -24.97
C ASN A 88 11.28 7.60 -23.44
N THR A 89 12.29 7.03 -22.79
CA THR A 89 12.39 6.91 -21.32
C THR A 89 12.79 8.22 -20.63
N GLY A 90 12.42 9.37 -21.20
CA GLY A 90 12.75 10.70 -20.70
C GLY A 90 11.48 11.45 -20.30
N GLY A 91 11.15 11.40 -19.01
CA GLY A 91 10.06 12.14 -18.39
C GLY A 91 9.50 11.40 -17.19
N GLU A 92 9.97 11.75 -16.00
CA GLU A 92 9.32 11.42 -14.73
C GLU A 92 8.01 12.23 -14.65
N GLU A 93 6.86 11.59 -14.83
CA GLU A 93 5.55 12.13 -14.42
C GLU A 93 4.64 10.95 -14.07
N ASP A 94 4.62 10.53 -12.79
CA ASP A 94 3.60 9.63 -12.23
C ASP A 94 3.50 9.85 -10.70
N ASP A 95 3.31 11.10 -10.26
CA ASP A 95 2.92 11.45 -8.90
C ASP A 95 1.48 11.99 -8.90
N GLU A 96 0.48 11.12 -9.03
CA GLU A 96 -0.91 11.45 -8.71
C GLU A 96 -1.61 10.25 -8.02
N ASP A 97 -1.12 9.83 -6.84
CA ASP A 97 -1.97 9.12 -5.87
C ASP A 97 -2.81 10.18 -5.14
N GLY A 98 -4.02 10.44 -5.66
CA GLY A 98 -4.93 11.50 -5.21
C GLY A 98 -5.23 11.50 -3.70
N GLU A 99 -4.95 12.63 -3.07
CA GLU A 99 -5.32 12.98 -1.70
C GLU A 99 -6.84 13.21 -1.56
N ASP A 100 -7.39 12.60 -0.51
CA ASP A 100 -8.58 12.97 0.28
C ASP A 100 -9.57 14.00 -0.31
N GLY A 101 -10.65 13.50 -0.90
CA GLY A 101 -11.88 14.26 -1.19
C GLY A 101 -12.92 14.14 -0.08
N ALA A 102 -12.58 14.50 1.15
CA ALA A 102 -13.51 14.53 2.28
C ALA A 102 -13.54 15.90 2.95
N GLU A 103 -14.06 16.95 2.27
CA GLU A 103 -14.71 18.05 2.98
C GLU A 103 -15.59 19.00 2.14
N ARG A 104 -16.78 19.25 2.72
CA ARG A 104 -17.57 20.50 2.74
C ARG A 104 -18.64 20.75 1.66
N ALA A 105 -19.87 20.43 2.09
CA ALA A 105 -20.99 21.36 2.27
C ALA A 105 -21.26 22.40 1.17
N VAL A 106 -22.39 22.25 0.46
CA VAL A 106 -23.23 23.38 0.07
C VAL A 106 -24.72 23.01 0.10
N SER A 107 -25.42 23.80 0.90
CA SER A 107 -26.85 24.05 1.03
C SER A 107 -27.73 23.86 -0.22
N GLY A 108 -28.93 23.31 0.04
CA GLY A 108 -30.24 23.90 -0.25
C GLY A 108 -30.49 24.60 -1.59
N GLY A 109 -31.49 24.09 -2.32
CA GLY A 109 -32.14 24.72 -3.46
C GLY A 109 -33.13 23.77 -4.10
#